data_AF-A0A832MG88-F1
#
_entry.id   AF-A0A832MG88-F1
#
_cell.length_a   1.000
_cell.length_b   1.000
_cell.length_c   1.000
_cell.angle_alpha   90.00
_cell.angle_beta   90.00
_cell.angle_gamma   90.00
#
_symmetry.space_group_name_H-M   'P 1'
#
loop_
_entity.id
_entity.type
_entity.pdbx_description
1 polymer ?
#
loop_
_entity_poly.entity_id
_entity_poly.type
_entity_poly.pdbx_seq_one_letter_code
_entity_poly.pdbx_strand_id
1 'polypeptide(L)'
;MRISKTARSIGLSIACVAFCVIAFAQAPSRALEAKPSDPFFAKFNPIKAPAPAGLLLKPGDRIMICGDSITEQRMYSRIIETYLTVCVPELQVAVRQLGWSGEKAPGFLARMTNDCLRFVPTVATLCYGMNDHEYRAFEPEIGRRYRDSITAIVQAFKNHDVRVVLGSPGCVGPKVPWSKAGSEEMNLSLCNLRNICIEVASKEGTAFADVFWPMLTAGFEAKRRFGEDYMIAGKDSVHPDWAGHLVMAYAFLKAMGLDGNIGTVKVDLANERVSLTPGHELHGMTKGELTITSHRYPFCAAGDVNRDNSIRSAMALVPFNPQLNRFILIVTNAPAKSYKVVWGETVRTYTAQQLAGGVNLADDFIVNPFSEPFKKVDEAVASKQNYETRQVKMLFHGDEGRVDMPATIALTEKVREKYVEQIENAFTPVTHTIRIVPEQ
;
A
#
# COMPACT_ATOMS: atom_id res chain seq x y z
N MET A 1 -53.08 31.83 59.85
CA MET A 1 -52.49 30.84 60.78
C MET A 1 -53.17 29.50 60.50
N ARG A 2 -52.49 28.59 59.80
CA ARG A 2 -53.04 27.27 59.41
C ARG A 2 -52.59 26.23 60.43
N ILE A 3 -53.54 25.49 61.00
CA ILE A 3 -53.33 24.16 61.60
C ILE A 3 -54.39 23.22 61.00
N SER A 4 -53.95 21.97 60.82
CA SER A 4 -54.47 20.84 60.07
C SER A 4 -55.89 20.35 60.43
N LYS A 5 -56.50 19.60 59.50
CA LYS A 5 -56.76 18.15 59.67
C LYS A 5 -57.30 17.48 58.40
N THR A 6 -56.99 16.20 58.35
CA THR A 6 -57.08 15.15 57.34
C THR A 6 -58.50 14.67 57.03
N ALA A 7 -58.74 14.20 55.80
CA ALA A 7 -59.75 13.19 55.50
C ALA A 7 -59.28 12.26 54.37
N ARG A 8 -59.46 10.96 54.59
CA ARG A 8 -59.10 9.81 53.75
C ARG A 8 -60.01 9.70 52.52
N SER A 9 -59.49 9.21 51.40
CA SER A 9 -60.28 8.46 50.42
C SER A 9 -59.55 7.18 49.99
N ILE A 10 -60.33 6.12 49.89
CA ILE A 10 -59.95 4.73 49.68
C ILE A 10 -59.87 4.44 48.17
N GLY A 11 -58.80 3.72 47.82
CA GLY A 11 -58.54 2.86 46.65
C GLY A 11 -59.40 2.89 45.38
N LEU A 12 -58.72 2.99 44.24
CA LEU A 12 -58.97 2.09 43.11
C LEU A 12 -57.65 1.76 42.41
N SER A 13 -57.26 0.49 42.48
CA SER A 13 -56.06 -0.07 41.85
C SER A 13 -56.23 -0.17 40.34
N ILE A 14 -55.36 0.49 39.57
CA ILE A 14 -55.15 0.21 38.14
C ILE A 14 -53.72 -0.28 38.01
N ALA A 15 -53.57 -1.59 37.75
CA ALA A 15 -52.29 -2.20 37.42
C ALA A 15 -51.93 -1.81 35.97
N CYS A 16 -51.04 -0.82 35.82
CA CYS A 16 -50.37 -0.57 34.55
C CYS A 16 -49.24 -1.59 34.37
N VAL A 17 -49.49 -2.64 33.58
CA VAL A 17 -48.44 -3.52 33.04
C VAL A 17 -47.67 -2.71 31.99
N ALA A 18 -46.50 -2.21 32.36
CA ALA A 18 -45.57 -1.60 31.41
C ALA A 18 -44.91 -2.72 30.58
N PHE A 19 -45.33 -2.87 29.34
CA PHE A 19 -44.61 -3.67 28.35
C PHE A 19 -43.33 -2.91 27.97
N CYS A 20 -42.20 -3.26 28.60
CA CYS A 20 -40.88 -2.89 28.09
C CYS A 20 -40.61 -3.68 26.80
N VAL A 21 -40.88 -3.06 25.65
CA VAL A 21 -40.35 -3.54 24.38
C VAL A 21 -38.85 -3.28 24.38
N ILE A 22 -38.07 -4.32 24.68
CA ILE A 22 -36.62 -4.32 24.45
C ILE A 22 -36.43 -4.37 22.94
N ALA A 23 -36.19 -3.20 22.33
CA ALA A 23 -35.69 -3.13 20.98
C ALA A 23 -34.29 -3.73 20.96
N PHE A 24 -34.17 -5.00 20.55
CA PHE A 24 -32.88 -5.56 20.16
C PHE A 24 -32.41 -4.77 18.94
N ALA A 25 -31.50 -3.82 19.15
CA ALA A 25 -30.77 -3.20 18.06
C ALA A 25 -29.96 -4.31 17.37
N GLN A 26 -30.49 -4.84 16.27
CA GLN A 26 -29.70 -5.70 15.38
C GLN A 26 -28.52 -4.86 14.92
N ALA A 27 -27.30 -5.29 15.28
CA ALA A 27 -26.10 -4.69 14.73
C ALA A 27 -26.23 -4.71 13.20
N PRO A 28 -25.96 -3.59 12.50
CA PRO A 28 -26.11 -3.56 11.05
C PRO A 28 -25.27 -4.68 10.44
N SER A 29 -25.90 -5.52 9.63
CA SER A 29 -25.20 -6.59 8.90
C SER A 29 -24.09 -5.94 8.08
N ARG A 30 -22.83 -6.26 8.39
CA ARG A 30 -21.70 -5.69 7.66
C ARG A 30 -21.71 -6.18 6.22
N ALA A 31 -21.55 -5.26 5.27
CA ALA A 31 -21.40 -5.60 3.87
C ALA A 31 -20.17 -6.49 3.67
N LEU A 32 -20.26 -7.46 2.76
CA LEU A 32 -19.15 -8.32 2.35
C LEU A 32 -18.52 -7.82 1.04
N GLU A 33 -17.26 -8.19 0.80
CA GLU A 33 -16.67 -7.99 -0.53
C GLU A 33 -17.40 -8.81 -1.59
N ALA A 34 -17.40 -8.28 -2.81
CA ALA A 34 -17.81 -9.05 -3.97
C ALA A 34 -16.83 -10.22 -4.16
N LYS A 35 -17.37 -11.43 -4.27
CA LYS A 35 -16.59 -12.64 -4.53
C LYS A 35 -16.51 -12.90 -6.02
N PRO A 36 -15.34 -13.30 -6.57
CA PRO A 36 -15.30 -13.87 -7.90
C PRO A 36 -16.26 -15.07 -7.99
N SER A 37 -16.87 -15.26 -9.16
CA SER A 37 -17.83 -16.35 -9.41
C SER A 37 -17.11 -17.68 -9.62
N ASP A 38 -16.51 -18.21 -8.56
CA ASP A 38 -15.82 -19.51 -8.54
C ASP A 38 -16.04 -20.21 -7.19
N PRO A 39 -16.26 -21.55 -7.16
CA PRO A 39 -16.44 -22.31 -5.92
C PRO A 39 -15.32 -22.16 -4.90
N PHE A 40 -14.09 -21.88 -5.33
CA PHE A 40 -12.95 -21.59 -4.45
C PHE A 40 -13.27 -20.50 -3.42
N PHE A 41 -14.03 -19.47 -3.81
CA PHE A 41 -14.33 -18.34 -2.94
C PHE A 41 -15.55 -18.56 -2.03
N ALA A 42 -16.27 -19.68 -2.17
CA ALA A 42 -17.57 -19.89 -1.52
C ALA A 42 -17.52 -19.75 0.01
N LYS A 43 -16.50 -20.34 0.64
CA LYS A 43 -16.34 -20.37 2.12
C LYS A 43 -15.77 -19.08 2.70
N PHE A 44 -15.26 -18.18 1.88
CA PHE A 44 -14.70 -16.92 2.34
C PHE A 44 -15.82 -15.90 2.65
N ASN A 45 -15.69 -15.21 3.78
CA ASN A 45 -16.60 -14.15 4.21
C ASN A 45 -15.83 -12.85 4.47
N PRO A 46 -15.16 -12.27 3.46
CA PRO A 46 -14.41 -11.03 3.60
C PRO A 46 -15.36 -9.86 3.88
N ILE A 47 -15.19 -9.18 5.02
CA ILE A 47 -15.91 -7.93 5.28
C ILE A 47 -15.45 -6.88 4.26
N LYS A 48 -16.38 -6.06 3.77
CA LYS A 48 -16.07 -4.96 2.85
C LYS A 48 -15.01 -4.04 3.47
N ALA A 49 -13.86 -3.92 2.81
CA ALA A 49 -12.82 -3.02 3.24
C ALA A 49 -13.29 -1.56 3.08
N PRO A 50 -13.03 -0.69 4.08
CA PRO A 50 -13.37 0.72 3.95
C PRO A 50 -12.54 1.36 2.83
N ALA A 51 -13.17 2.26 2.06
CA ALA A 51 -12.44 3.08 1.12
C ALA A 51 -11.58 4.11 1.89
N PRO A 52 -10.42 4.51 1.35
CA PRO A 52 -9.63 5.61 1.91
C PRO A 52 -10.48 6.89 1.95
N ALA A 53 -10.43 7.62 3.07
CA ALA A 53 -11.21 8.86 3.26
C ALA A 53 -10.60 10.08 2.54
N GLY A 54 -9.37 9.95 2.02
CA GLY A 54 -8.60 11.02 1.38
C GLY A 54 -7.10 10.77 1.55
N LEU A 55 -6.28 11.72 1.09
CA LEU A 55 -4.83 11.68 1.27
C LEU A 55 -4.48 11.75 2.76
N LEU A 56 -3.88 10.67 3.28
CA LEU A 56 -3.50 10.54 4.69
C LEU A 56 -2.18 11.26 4.99
N LEU A 57 -1.25 11.26 4.04
CA LEU A 57 0.10 11.80 4.20
C LEU A 57 0.11 13.33 4.13
N LYS A 58 1.06 13.92 4.86
CA LYS A 58 1.35 15.34 4.91
C LYS A 58 2.81 15.58 4.52
N PRO A 59 3.15 16.78 4.01
CA PRO A 59 4.53 17.18 3.80
C PRO A 59 5.40 16.94 5.04
N GLY A 60 6.55 16.28 4.88
CA GLY A 60 7.52 16.03 5.95
C GLY A 60 7.19 14.83 6.86
N ASP A 61 6.22 14.00 6.50
CA ASP A 61 5.85 12.84 7.30
C ASP A 61 6.98 11.81 7.44
N ARG A 62 7.10 11.23 8.64
CA ARG A 62 8.06 10.17 8.96
C ARG A 62 7.31 8.86 9.10
N ILE A 63 7.45 8.01 8.09
CA ILE A 63 6.72 6.75 7.92
C ILE A 63 7.56 5.58 8.41
N MET A 64 7.01 4.78 9.32
CA MET A 64 7.60 3.50 9.76
C MET A 64 6.82 2.34 9.16
N ILE A 65 7.47 1.52 8.34
CA ILE A 65 6.88 0.32 7.75
C ILE A 65 7.20 -0.87 8.66
N CYS A 66 6.22 -1.31 9.45
CA CYS A 66 6.40 -2.35 10.47
C CYS A 66 5.73 -3.66 10.04
N GLY A 67 6.41 -4.78 10.25
CA GLY A 67 5.88 -6.10 9.98
C GLY A 67 6.89 -7.22 10.23
N ASP A 68 6.54 -8.42 9.81
CA ASP A 68 7.30 -9.64 10.08
C ASP A 68 8.37 -9.96 9.02
N SER A 69 8.64 -11.24 8.74
CA SER A 69 9.61 -11.71 7.73
C SER A 69 9.32 -11.16 6.34
N ILE A 70 8.04 -11.00 5.98
CA ILE A 70 7.69 -10.47 4.65
C ILE A 70 8.14 -9.01 4.53
N THR A 71 8.08 -8.25 5.62
CA THR A 71 8.62 -6.89 5.66
C THR A 71 10.15 -6.88 5.68
N GLU A 72 10.77 -7.85 6.36
CA GLU A 72 12.22 -7.99 6.35
C GLU A 72 12.79 -8.35 4.96
N GLN A 73 11.99 -8.89 4.03
CA GLN A 73 12.39 -9.06 2.63
C GLN A 73 12.64 -7.71 1.93
N ARG A 74 12.10 -6.61 2.47
CA ARG A 74 12.24 -5.22 2.01
C ARG A 74 11.65 -4.90 0.63
N MET A 75 10.94 -5.82 0.00
CA MET A 75 10.48 -5.63 -1.39
C MET A 75 9.29 -4.68 -1.48
N TYR A 76 8.19 -4.92 -0.75
CA TYR A 76 7.04 -3.99 -0.78
C TYR A 76 7.38 -2.64 -0.12
N SER A 77 8.21 -2.63 0.92
CA SER A 77 8.66 -1.39 1.57
C SER A 77 9.55 -0.55 0.66
N ARG A 78 10.39 -1.19 -0.15
CA ARG A 78 11.16 -0.53 -1.22
C ARG A 78 10.24 0.06 -2.27
N ILE A 79 9.23 -0.69 -2.75
CA ILE A 79 8.25 -0.17 -3.71
C ILE A 79 7.53 1.07 -3.16
N ILE A 80 7.06 1.01 -1.91
CA ILE A 80 6.38 2.14 -1.25
C ILE A 80 7.30 3.35 -1.17
N GLU A 81 8.53 3.19 -0.67
CA GLU A 81 9.45 4.30 -0.52
C GLU A 81 9.86 4.90 -1.87
N THR A 82 10.22 4.07 -2.85
CA THR A 82 10.57 4.53 -4.19
C THR A 82 9.40 5.32 -4.79
N TYR A 83 8.16 4.79 -4.69
CA TYR A 83 6.97 5.50 -5.16
C TYR A 83 6.79 6.86 -4.48
N LEU A 84 6.85 6.91 -3.15
CA LEU A 84 6.67 8.15 -2.40
C LEU A 84 7.76 9.19 -2.72
N THR A 85 8.97 8.72 -2.99
CA THR A 85 10.11 9.58 -3.36
C THR A 85 9.93 10.20 -4.73
N VAL A 86 9.56 9.41 -5.75
CA VAL A 86 9.63 9.88 -7.16
C VAL A 86 8.29 10.28 -7.75
N CYS A 87 7.18 9.69 -7.29
CA CYS A 87 5.85 9.93 -7.85
C CYS A 87 5.12 11.08 -7.14
N VAL A 88 5.40 11.30 -5.85
CA VAL A 88 4.79 12.36 -5.02
C VAL A 88 5.85 13.10 -4.17
N PRO A 89 6.96 13.57 -4.80
CA PRO A 89 8.07 14.20 -4.10
C PRO A 89 7.68 15.43 -3.28
N GLU A 90 6.57 16.08 -3.61
CA GLU A 90 6.01 17.21 -2.87
C GLU A 90 5.63 16.85 -1.42
N LEU A 91 5.41 15.57 -1.12
CA LEU A 91 5.17 15.12 0.25
C LEU A 91 6.44 15.06 1.10
N GLN A 92 7.64 15.04 0.49
CA GLN A 92 8.93 15.09 1.20
C GLN A 92 8.99 14.17 2.44
N VAL A 93 8.46 12.94 2.29
CA VAL A 93 8.37 12.00 3.40
C VAL A 93 9.71 11.33 3.65
N ALA A 94 9.99 11.01 4.90
CA ALA A 94 11.05 10.09 5.27
C ALA A 94 10.44 8.72 5.57
N VAL A 95 11.00 7.66 5.00
CA VAL A 95 10.54 6.29 5.21
C VAL A 95 11.63 5.49 5.94
N ARG A 96 11.22 4.55 6.80
CA ARG A 96 12.10 3.52 7.38
C ARG A 96 11.34 2.22 7.47
N GLN A 97 11.97 1.10 7.16
CA GLN A 97 11.39 -0.22 7.39
C GLN A 97 11.93 -0.87 8.67
N LEU A 98 11.07 -1.60 9.37
CA LEU A 98 11.34 -2.23 10.66
C LEU A 98 10.94 -3.71 10.67
N GLY A 99 11.13 -4.40 9.53
CA GLY A 99 10.77 -5.80 9.36
C GLY A 99 11.57 -6.76 10.24
N TRP A 100 10.89 -7.76 10.83
CA TRP A 100 11.52 -8.74 11.70
C TRP A 100 10.99 -10.17 11.48
N SER A 101 11.86 -11.07 11.01
CA SER A 101 11.49 -12.45 10.67
C SER A 101 10.99 -13.25 11.85
N GLY A 102 9.91 -13.99 11.61
CA GLY A 102 9.23 -14.83 12.62
C GLY A 102 8.45 -14.04 13.68
N GLU A 103 8.43 -12.71 13.59
CA GLU A 103 7.72 -11.88 14.55
C GLU A 103 6.19 -12.05 14.45
N LYS A 104 5.55 -12.13 15.61
CA LYS A 104 4.10 -11.97 15.79
C LYS A 104 3.82 -10.57 16.36
N ALA A 105 2.58 -10.09 16.28
CA ALA A 105 2.21 -8.76 16.79
C ALA A 105 2.66 -8.50 18.26
N PRO A 106 2.55 -9.43 19.22
CA PRO A 106 3.09 -9.23 20.57
C PRO A 106 4.60 -8.93 20.63
N GLY A 107 5.38 -9.53 19.73
CA GLY A 107 6.83 -9.30 19.66
C GLY A 107 7.14 -7.86 19.25
N PHE A 108 6.42 -7.34 18.27
CA PHE A 108 6.55 -5.95 17.87
C PHE A 108 6.15 -5.01 19.01
N LEU A 109 5.01 -5.28 19.65
CA LEU A 109 4.55 -4.50 20.79
C LEU A 109 5.60 -4.41 21.90
N ALA A 110 6.32 -5.50 22.17
CA ALA A 110 7.37 -5.53 23.20
C ALA A 110 8.59 -4.67 22.85
N ARG A 111 8.92 -4.51 21.55
CA ARG A 111 10.09 -3.73 21.11
C ARG A 111 9.75 -2.34 20.55
N MET A 112 8.48 -2.01 20.31
CA MET A 112 8.10 -0.81 19.54
C MET A 112 8.61 0.50 20.15
N THR A 113 8.72 0.60 21.48
CA THR A 113 9.29 1.79 22.13
C THR A 113 10.74 1.99 21.72
N ASN A 114 11.54 0.92 21.78
CA ASN A 114 12.97 0.96 21.51
C ASN A 114 13.31 0.93 20.02
N ASP A 115 12.46 0.37 19.18
CA ASP A 115 12.83 0.13 17.78
C ASP A 115 12.00 0.94 16.78
N CYS A 116 10.92 1.60 17.23
CA CYS A 116 10.03 2.36 16.36
C CYS A 116 9.77 3.78 16.89
N LEU A 117 9.14 3.90 18.06
CA LEU A 117 8.72 5.19 18.62
C LEU A 117 9.90 6.14 18.89
N ARG A 118 11.08 5.59 19.18
CA ARG A 118 12.31 6.39 19.31
C ARG A 118 12.67 7.23 18.10
N PHE A 119 12.23 6.84 16.90
CA PHE A 119 12.47 7.57 15.66
C PHE A 119 11.38 8.62 15.41
N VAL A 120 10.51 8.82 16.41
CA VAL A 120 9.45 9.82 16.45
C VAL A 120 8.59 9.77 15.17
N PRO A 121 8.01 8.61 14.79
CA PRO A 121 7.19 8.53 13.60
C PRO A 121 6.00 9.50 13.64
N THR A 122 5.51 9.91 12.47
CA THR A 122 4.22 10.60 12.34
C THR A 122 3.17 9.72 11.65
N VAL A 123 3.62 8.67 10.96
CA VAL A 123 2.80 7.64 10.32
C VAL A 123 3.46 6.27 10.55
N ALA A 124 2.66 5.24 10.79
CA ALA A 124 3.12 3.85 10.82
C ALA A 124 2.21 2.94 10.00
N THR A 125 2.80 2.01 9.26
CA THR A 125 2.07 0.89 8.65
C THR A 125 2.29 -0.37 9.46
N LEU A 126 1.27 -1.23 9.55
CA LEU A 126 1.34 -2.52 10.22
C LEU A 126 1.02 -3.63 9.23
N CYS A 127 1.87 -4.65 9.11
CA CYS A 127 1.60 -5.86 8.32
C CYS A 127 1.99 -7.10 9.13
N TYR A 128 1.10 -7.52 10.02
CA TYR A 128 1.25 -8.71 10.88
C TYR A 128 0.05 -9.65 10.69
N GLY A 129 0.16 -10.89 11.14
CA GLY A 129 -0.91 -11.89 11.04
C GLY A 129 -0.45 -13.23 10.44
N MET A 130 0.63 -13.22 9.63
CA MET A 130 1.14 -14.44 9.01
C MET A 130 1.68 -15.42 10.05
N ASN A 131 2.51 -14.95 10.99
CA ASN A 131 2.94 -15.80 12.11
C ASN A 131 1.85 -15.95 13.18
N ASP A 132 0.99 -14.94 13.37
CA ASP A 132 -0.03 -14.93 14.41
C ASP A 132 -1.13 -15.98 14.18
N HIS A 133 -1.45 -16.33 12.94
CA HIS A 133 -2.39 -17.41 12.64
C HIS A 133 -1.82 -18.81 12.87
N GLU A 134 -0.53 -18.90 13.24
CA GLU A 134 0.16 -20.12 13.65
C GLU A 134 0.13 -21.24 12.59
N TYR A 135 -0.01 -20.86 11.32
CA TYR A 135 -0.07 -21.79 10.21
C TYR A 135 -1.16 -22.88 10.37
N ARG A 136 -2.27 -22.56 11.05
CA ARG A 136 -3.38 -23.50 11.31
C ARG A 136 -4.74 -22.90 11.00
N ALA A 137 -5.76 -23.76 11.06
CA ALA A 137 -7.16 -23.36 10.96
C ALA A 137 -7.52 -22.32 12.04
N PHE A 138 -8.53 -21.49 11.77
CA PHE A 138 -8.93 -20.44 12.70
C PHE A 138 -9.47 -21.04 14.00
N GLU A 139 -8.96 -20.55 15.12
CA GLU A 139 -9.50 -20.80 16.45
C GLU A 139 -9.82 -19.45 17.11
N PRO A 140 -10.91 -19.35 17.91
CA PRO A 140 -11.27 -18.09 18.57
C PRO A 140 -10.14 -17.45 19.37
N GLU A 141 -9.26 -18.26 19.97
CA GLU A 141 -8.11 -17.76 20.72
C GLU A 141 -7.00 -17.14 19.85
N ILE A 142 -6.83 -17.63 18.62
CA ILE A 142 -5.93 -16.98 17.65
C ILE A 142 -6.45 -15.57 17.36
N GLY A 143 -7.75 -15.46 17.06
CA GLY A 143 -8.39 -14.18 16.79
C GLY A 143 -8.33 -13.22 17.97
N ARG A 144 -8.58 -13.69 19.20
CA ARG A 144 -8.51 -12.88 20.42
C ARG A 144 -7.11 -12.33 20.66
N ARG A 145 -6.08 -13.19 20.73
CA ARG A 145 -4.69 -12.75 20.94
C ARG A 145 -4.21 -11.76 19.88
N TYR A 146 -4.54 -12.03 18.61
CA TYR A 146 -4.19 -11.13 17.50
C TYR A 146 -4.88 -9.77 17.63
N ARG A 147 -6.19 -9.75 17.90
CA ARG A 147 -6.96 -8.52 18.11
C ARG A 147 -6.38 -7.69 19.25
N ASP A 148 -6.13 -8.31 20.40
CA ASP A 148 -5.66 -7.61 21.60
C ASP A 148 -4.29 -6.96 21.31
N SER A 149 -3.40 -7.70 20.65
CA SER A 149 -2.06 -7.21 20.30
C SER A 149 -2.10 -6.07 19.30
N ILE A 150 -2.83 -6.21 18.18
CA ILE A 150 -2.94 -5.17 17.16
C ILE A 150 -3.65 -3.93 17.72
N THR A 151 -4.68 -4.11 18.54
CA THR A 151 -5.35 -2.99 19.22
C THR A 151 -4.37 -2.24 20.13
N ALA A 152 -3.59 -2.96 20.94
CA ALA A 152 -2.60 -2.34 21.82
C ALA A 152 -1.52 -1.57 21.04
N ILE A 153 -1.03 -2.12 19.93
CA ILE A 153 -0.05 -1.44 19.06
C ILE A 153 -0.65 -0.16 18.47
N VAL A 154 -1.88 -0.24 17.91
CA VAL A 154 -2.57 0.92 17.34
C VAL A 154 -2.79 2.01 18.39
N GLN A 155 -3.22 1.64 19.60
CA GLN A 155 -3.42 2.58 20.69
C GLN A 155 -2.09 3.19 21.16
N ALA A 156 -1.01 2.40 21.24
CA ALA A 156 0.31 2.91 21.57
C ALA A 156 0.80 3.95 20.55
N PHE A 157 0.59 3.72 19.25
CA PHE A 157 0.87 4.72 18.21
C PHE A 157 0.03 5.99 18.35
N LYS A 158 -1.29 5.85 18.56
CA LYS A 158 -2.18 7.00 18.75
C LYS A 158 -1.82 7.84 19.97
N ASN A 159 -1.39 7.20 21.06
CA ASN A 159 -0.92 7.88 22.27
C ASN A 159 0.40 8.66 22.05
N HIS A 160 1.07 8.47 20.91
CA HIS A 160 2.26 9.20 20.48
C HIS A 160 1.99 10.05 19.22
N ASP A 161 0.72 10.39 18.96
CA ASP A 161 0.28 11.21 17.81
C ASP A 161 0.66 10.65 16.43
N VAL A 162 0.80 9.32 16.34
CA VAL A 162 1.15 8.61 15.10
C VAL A 162 -0.13 8.16 14.38
N ARG A 163 -0.31 8.56 13.10
CA ARG A 163 -1.38 8.04 12.24
C ARG A 163 -1.06 6.62 11.81
N VAL A 164 -2.04 5.72 11.82
CA VAL A 164 -1.82 4.30 11.47
C VAL A 164 -2.52 3.93 10.18
N VAL A 165 -1.81 3.19 9.33
CA VAL A 165 -2.36 2.41 8.21
C VAL A 165 -2.27 0.93 8.60
N LEU A 166 -3.37 0.37 9.08
CA LEU A 166 -3.41 -1.02 9.53
C LEU A 166 -3.60 -1.95 8.33
N GLY A 167 -2.56 -2.69 7.98
CA GLY A 167 -2.61 -3.73 6.95
C GLY A 167 -3.10 -5.07 7.49
N SER A 168 -3.81 -5.82 6.67
CA SER A 168 -4.05 -7.25 6.92
C SER A 168 -2.79 -8.09 6.60
N PRO A 169 -2.69 -9.35 7.05
CA PRO A 169 -1.73 -10.26 6.46
C PRO A 169 -2.04 -10.54 4.98
N GLY A 170 -1.09 -11.15 4.26
CA GLY A 170 -1.32 -11.71 2.92
C GLY A 170 -1.99 -13.09 2.95
N CYS A 171 -2.12 -13.73 1.80
CA CYS A 171 -2.59 -15.11 1.66
C CYS A 171 -1.43 -16.11 1.65
N VAL A 172 -1.73 -17.40 1.82
CA VAL A 172 -0.77 -18.50 1.61
C VAL A 172 -1.02 -19.23 0.29
N GLY A 173 0.05 -19.79 -0.27
CA GLY A 173 0.03 -20.65 -1.45
C GLY A 173 -0.52 -22.06 -1.18
N PRO A 174 -0.40 -22.98 -2.16
CA PRO A 174 -1.03 -24.30 -2.09
C PRO A 174 -0.46 -25.23 -1.01
N LYS A 175 0.79 -25.03 -0.58
CA LYS A 175 1.43 -25.90 0.42
C LYS A 175 2.50 -25.16 1.23
N VAL A 176 2.24 -24.99 2.52
CA VAL A 176 3.23 -24.50 3.49
C VAL A 176 3.98 -25.70 4.08
N PRO A 177 5.29 -25.90 3.83
CA PRO A 177 5.99 -27.14 4.14
C PRO A 177 6.02 -27.52 5.63
N TRP A 178 5.92 -26.54 6.53
CA TRP A 178 5.97 -26.73 7.98
C TRP A 178 4.58 -26.78 8.63
N SER A 179 3.50 -26.75 7.85
CA SER A 179 2.13 -26.85 8.38
C SER A 179 1.49 -28.21 8.07
N LYS A 180 0.64 -28.66 8.98
CA LYS A 180 -0.28 -29.79 8.77
C LYS A 180 -1.65 -29.36 8.24
N ALA A 181 -2.00 -28.08 8.36
CA ALA A 181 -3.29 -27.56 7.91
C ALA A 181 -3.32 -27.40 6.38
N GLY A 182 -4.49 -27.55 5.80
CA GLY A 182 -4.70 -27.31 4.36
C GLY A 182 -4.59 -25.82 4.01
N SER A 183 -4.23 -25.52 2.75
CA SER A 183 -4.17 -24.14 2.25
C SER A 183 -5.50 -23.38 2.40
N GLU A 184 -6.64 -24.05 2.17
CA GLU A 184 -7.97 -23.45 2.37
C GLU A 184 -8.20 -23.06 3.84
N GLU A 185 -7.89 -23.95 4.79
CA GLU A 185 -8.06 -23.70 6.23
C GLU A 185 -7.20 -22.52 6.71
N MET A 186 -5.95 -22.46 6.24
CA MET A 186 -5.04 -21.35 6.55
C MET A 186 -5.52 -20.03 5.93
N ASN A 187 -5.95 -20.04 4.67
CA ASN A 187 -6.48 -18.83 4.03
C ASN A 187 -7.81 -18.38 4.65
N LEU A 188 -8.67 -19.28 5.13
CA LEU A 188 -9.86 -18.93 5.91
C LEU A 188 -9.47 -18.30 7.26
N SER A 189 -8.41 -18.79 7.91
CA SER A 189 -7.85 -18.19 9.12
C SER A 189 -7.32 -16.77 8.89
N LEU A 190 -6.53 -16.59 7.83
CA LEU A 190 -6.00 -15.28 7.42
C LEU A 190 -7.11 -14.31 7.01
N CYS A 191 -8.18 -14.78 6.36
CA CYS A 191 -9.37 -13.98 6.07
C CYS A 191 -10.07 -13.51 7.36
N ASN A 192 -10.15 -14.36 8.38
CA ASN A 192 -10.66 -13.96 9.69
C ASN A 192 -9.75 -12.91 10.35
N LEU A 193 -8.42 -13.05 10.30
CA LEU A 193 -7.51 -12.02 10.82
C LEU A 193 -7.60 -10.70 10.06
N ARG A 194 -7.74 -10.73 8.72
CA ARG A 194 -8.05 -9.55 7.91
C ARG A 194 -9.33 -8.85 8.39
N ASN A 195 -10.40 -9.61 8.64
CA ASN A 195 -11.65 -9.05 9.15
C ASN A 195 -11.47 -8.42 10.54
N ILE A 196 -10.64 -9.02 11.41
CA ILE A 196 -10.26 -8.42 12.71
C ILE A 196 -9.55 -7.08 12.49
N CYS A 197 -8.63 -6.97 11.54
CA CYS A 197 -7.97 -5.69 11.23
C CYS A 197 -8.98 -4.61 10.80
N ILE A 198 -9.97 -4.94 9.96
CA ILE A 198 -11.02 -3.99 9.57
C ILE A 198 -11.79 -3.50 10.80
N GLU A 199 -12.11 -4.41 11.71
CA GLU A 199 -12.84 -4.07 12.94
C GLU A 199 -12.02 -3.17 13.87
N VAL A 200 -10.74 -3.46 14.05
CA VAL A 200 -9.83 -2.62 14.84
C VAL A 200 -9.67 -1.27 14.16
N ALA A 201 -9.44 -1.22 12.84
CA ALA A 201 -9.30 0.03 12.11
C ALA A 201 -10.56 0.91 12.21
N SER A 202 -11.74 0.30 12.09
CA SER A 202 -13.02 1.00 12.26
C SER A 202 -13.22 1.51 13.69
N LYS A 203 -12.90 0.70 14.71
CA LYS A 203 -13.05 1.08 16.12
C LYS A 203 -12.06 2.17 16.53
N GLU A 204 -10.83 2.09 16.04
CA GLU A 204 -9.74 2.99 16.40
C GLU A 204 -9.63 4.20 15.45
N GLY A 205 -10.44 4.26 14.39
CA GLY A 205 -10.43 5.38 13.43
C GLY A 205 -9.14 5.47 12.63
N THR A 206 -8.55 4.34 12.25
CA THR A 206 -7.31 4.28 11.46
C THR A 206 -7.60 3.91 10.01
N ALA A 207 -6.67 4.23 9.10
CA ALA A 207 -6.75 3.72 7.73
C ALA A 207 -6.53 2.21 7.70
N PHE A 208 -7.03 1.55 6.67
CA PHE A 208 -6.90 0.11 6.47
C PHE A 208 -6.34 -0.22 5.09
N ALA A 209 -5.31 -1.07 5.03
CA ALA A 209 -4.75 -1.62 3.81
C ALA A 209 -5.14 -3.09 3.66
N ASP A 210 -5.99 -3.37 2.67
CA ASP A 210 -6.41 -4.74 2.39
C ASP A 210 -5.36 -5.47 1.55
N VAL A 211 -4.53 -6.27 2.21
CA VAL A 211 -3.48 -7.06 1.55
C VAL A 211 -4.02 -8.44 1.16
N PHE A 212 -4.76 -9.08 2.05
CA PHE A 212 -5.18 -10.47 1.92
C PHE A 212 -6.06 -10.67 0.69
N TRP A 213 -7.13 -9.88 0.55
CA TRP A 213 -8.15 -10.15 -0.46
C TRP A 213 -7.60 -9.91 -1.88
N PRO A 214 -6.92 -8.78 -2.17
CA PRO A 214 -6.28 -8.57 -3.47
C PRO A 214 -5.25 -9.64 -3.80
N MET A 215 -4.40 -10.05 -2.85
CA MET A 215 -3.42 -11.10 -3.09
C MET A 215 -4.08 -12.44 -3.43
N LEU A 216 -5.10 -12.85 -2.67
CA LEU A 216 -5.80 -14.11 -2.89
C LEU A 216 -6.47 -14.13 -4.27
N THR A 217 -7.22 -13.08 -4.61
CA THR A 217 -7.93 -13.01 -5.90
C THR A 217 -6.99 -12.85 -7.08
N ALA A 218 -5.93 -12.04 -6.94
CA ALA A 218 -4.93 -11.85 -8.00
C ALA A 218 -4.11 -13.12 -8.22
N GLY A 219 -3.75 -13.85 -7.15
CA GLY A 219 -3.05 -15.12 -7.26
C GLY A 219 -3.87 -16.20 -7.94
N PHE A 220 -5.16 -16.30 -7.60
CA PHE A 220 -6.10 -17.20 -8.26
C PHE A 220 -6.19 -16.88 -9.76
N GLU A 221 -6.37 -15.61 -10.11
CA GLU A 221 -6.45 -15.19 -11.51
C GLU A 221 -5.13 -15.38 -12.26
N ALA A 222 -3.99 -15.14 -11.60
CA ALA A 222 -2.68 -15.35 -12.19
C ALA A 222 -2.45 -16.83 -12.54
N LYS A 223 -2.86 -17.76 -11.69
CA LYS A 223 -2.80 -19.20 -11.99
C LYS A 223 -3.64 -19.57 -13.20
N ARG A 224 -4.86 -19.02 -13.29
CA ARG A 224 -5.73 -19.23 -14.46
C ARG A 224 -5.13 -18.68 -15.76
N ARG A 225 -4.47 -17.53 -15.70
CA ARG A 225 -3.90 -16.84 -16.87
C ARG A 225 -2.52 -17.37 -17.28
N PHE A 226 -1.69 -17.74 -16.31
CA PHE A 226 -0.25 -17.96 -16.50
C PHE A 226 0.23 -19.36 -16.09
N GLY A 227 -0.65 -20.18 -15.51
CA GLY A 227 -0.38 -21.57 -15.14
C GLY A 227 -0.15 -21.79 -13.63
N GLU A 228 -0.23 -23.05 -13.22
CA GLU A 228 -0.19 -23.46 -11.80
C GLU A 228 1.12 -23.16 -11.08
N ASP A 229 2.21 -22.97 -11.82
CA ASP A 229 3.54 -22.64 -11.29
C ASP A 229 3.65 -21.19 -10.78
N TYR A 230 2.66 -20.34 -11.09
CA TYR A 230 2.60 -18.97 -10.60
C TYR A 230 2.23 -18.94 -9.12
N MET A 231 3.12 -18.39 -8.29
CA MET A 231 2.97 -18.37 -6.83
C MET A 231 3.01 -16.94 -6.30
N ILE A 232 1.84 -16.29 -6.23
CA ILE A 232 1.73 -14.90 -5.68
C ILE A 232 2.22 -14.81 -4.24
N ALA A 233 2.09 -15.89 -3.47
CA ALA A 233 2.52 -16.00 -2.08
C ALA A 233 3.96 -16.53 -1.94
N GLY A 234 4.70 -16.67 -3.05
CA GLY A 234 6.06 -17.19 -3.06
C GLY A 234 6.17 -18.71 -3.18
N LYS A 235 7.37 -19.18 -3.51
CA LYS A 235 7.63 -20.61 -3.76
C LYS A 235 7.52 -21.49 -2.51
N ASP A 236 7.66 -20.90 -1.32
CA ASP A 236 7.41 -21.59 -0.04
C ASP A 236 5.97 -21.41 0.46
N SER A 237 5.09 -20.82 -0.36
CA SER A 237 3.70 -20.49 -0.07
C SER A 237 3.49 -19.44 1.04
N VAL A 238 4.54 -18.74 1.50
CA VAL A 238 4.45 -17.74 2.58
C VAL A 238 5.12 -16.42 2.24
N HIS A 239 6.30 -16.44 1.63
CA HIS A 239 7.13 -15.25 1.36
C HIS A 239 7.05 -14.85 -0.11
N PRO A 240 6.25 -13.83 -0.47
CA PRO A 240 6.07 -13.42 -1.85
C PRO A 240 7.38 -13.00 -2.52
N ASP A 241 7.39 -13.11 -3.85
CA ASP A 241 8.36 -12.44 -4.72
C ASP A 241 7.74 -11.13 -5.27
N TRP A 242 8.40 -10.46 -6.22
CA TRP A 242 8.09 -9.09 -6.66
C TRP A 242 6.63 -8.85 -7.05
N ALA A 243 5.94 -9.82 -7.65
CA ALA A 243 4.54 -9.67 -8.00
C ALA A 243 3.65 -9.55 -6.75
N GLY A 244 3.81 -10.44 -5.77
CA GLY A 244 3.03 -10.38 -4.54
C GLY A 244 3.37 -9.13 -3.71
N HIS A 245 4.65 -8.75 -3.63
CA HIS A 245 5.07 -7.51 -2.98
C HIS A 245 4.52 -6.25 -3.65
N LEU A 246 4.33 -6.24 -4.98
CA LEU A 246 3.62 -5.13 -5.63
C LEU A 246 2.15 -5.08 -5.22
N VAL A 247 1.44 -6.21 -5.13
CA VAL A 247 0.04 -6.22 -4.67
C VAL A 247 -0.06 -5.66 -3.24
N MET A 248 0.89 -6.02 -2.37
CA MET A 248 1.00 -5.46 -1.02
C MET A 248 1.22 -3.94 -1.05
N ALA A 249 2.22 -3.47 -1.81
CA ALA A 249 2.51 -2.04 -1.91
C ALA A 249 1.33 -1.25 -2.49
N TYR A 250 0.64 -1.79 -3.50
CA TYR A 250 -0.59 -1.23 -4.05
C TYR A 250 -1.65 -1.04 -2.97
N ALA A 251 -1.89 -2.04 -2.11
CA ALA A 251 -2.86 -1.94 -1.02
C ALA A 251 -2.51 -0.81 -0.03
N PHE A 252 -1.24 -0.68 0.36
CA PHE A 252 -0.79 0.37 1.27
C PHE A 252 -0.84 1.77 0.64
N LEU A 253 -0.37 1.94 -0.60
CA LEU A 253 -0.40 3.23 -1.31
C LEU A 253 -1.85 3.70 -1.51
N LYS A 254 -2.77 2.79 -1.84
CA LYS A 254 -4.21 3.07 -1.88
C LYS A 254 -4.75 3.47 -0.52
N ALA A 255 -4.41 2.75 0.55
CA ALA A 255 -4.86 3.07 1.90
C ALA A 255 -4.35 4.42 2.41
N MET A 256 -3.19 4.88 1.93
CA MET A 256 -2.65 6.23 2.17
C MET A 256 -3.39 7.32 1.37
N GLY A 257 -4.31 6.94 0.48
CA GLY A 257 -5.11 7.86 -0.32
C GLY A 257 -4.39 8.44 -1.53
N LEU A 258 -3.31 7.82 -2.00
CA LEU A 258 -2.62 8.28 -3.21
C LEU A 258 -3.50 8.05 -4.44
N ASP A 259 -3.57 9.07 -5.29
CA ASP A 259 -4.49 9.09 -6.43
C ASP A 259 -3.83 8.62 -7.74
N GLY A 260 -2.50 8.54 -7.81
CA GLY A 260 -1.76 8.11 -8.99
C GLY A 260 -1.67 9.11 -10.12
N ASN A 261 -2.05 10.36 -9.92
CA ASN A 261 -1.94 11.39 -10.93
C ASN A 261 -0.50 11.88 -11.00
N ILE A 262 0.33 11.27 -11.86
CA ILE A 262 1.73 11.68 -12.07
C ILE A 262 1.78 13.00 -12.82
N GLY A 263 1.02 13.08 -13.91
CA GLY A 263 0.87 14.31 -14.68
C GLY A 263 0.02 14.16 -15.93
N THR A 264 -0.32 15.29 -16.56
CA THR A 264 -0.97 15.34 -17.86
C THR A 264 -0.28 16.35 -18.77
N VAL A 265 0.08 15.89 -19.97
CA VAL A 265 0.55 16.71 -21.09
C VAL A 265 -0.60 16.85 -22.07
N LYS A 266 -1.16 18.06 -22.21
CA LYS A 266 -2.16 18.34 -23.25
C LYS A 266 -1.53 19.14 -24.37
N VAL A 267 -1.69 18.67 -25.60
CA VAL A 267 -1.13 19.27 -26.81
C VAL A 267 -2.26 19.61 -27.76
N ASP A 268 -2.37 20.87 -28.14
CA ASP A 268 -3.10 21.33 -29.31
C ASP A 268 -2.11 21.33 -30.47
N LEU A 269 -2.17 20.29 -31.31
CA LEU A 269 -1.10 19.99 -32.27
C LEU A 269 -1.05 21.00 -33.41
N ALA A 270 -2.20 21.43 -33.93
CA ALA A 270 -2.27 22.41 -35.02
C ALA A 270 -1.88 23.83 -34.59
N ASN A 271 -2.19 24.21 -33.34
CA ASN A 271 -1.89 25.55 -32.83
C ASN A 271 -0.57 25.63 -32.04
N GLU A 272 0.16 24.51 -31.92
CA GLU A 272 1.38 24.37 -31.12
C GLU A 272 1.24 24.89 -29.67
N ARG A 273 0.09 24.62 -29.04
CA ARG A 273 -0.14 25.00 -27.63
C ARG A 273 -0.03 23.78 -26.73
N VAL A 274 0.64 23.97 -25.60
CA VAL A 274 0.85 22.90 -24.61
C VAL A 274 0.40 23.40 -23.24
N SER A 275 -0.31 22.53 -22.51
CA SER A 275 -0.56 22.74 -21.08
C SER A 275 -0.09 21.52 -20.30
N LEU A 276 0.63 21.77 -19.21
CA LEU A 276 1.15 20.75 -18.30
C LEU A 276 0.49 20.88 -16.93
N THR A 277 0.29 19.77 -16.23
CA THR A 277 -0.03 19.78 -14.80
C THR A 277 1.20 20.17 -13.96
N PRO A 278 1.03 20.59 -12.69
CA PRO A 278 2.16 20.85 -11.79
C PRO A 278 3.15 19.69 -11.70
N GLY A 279 4.43 20.02 -11.50
CA GLY A 279 5.54 19.05 -11.48
C GLY A 279 6.23 18.84 -12.83
N HIS A 280 5.83 19.60 -13.87
CA HIS A 280 6.42 19.52 -15.21
C HIS A 280 6.58 20.92 -15.81
N GLU A 281 7.69 21.13 -16.51
CA GLU A 281 8.08 22.40 -17.10
C GLU A 281 8.31 22.23 -18.60
N LEU A 282 7.67 23.09 -19.40
CA LEU A 282 7.85 23.10 -20.85
C LEU A 282 9.02 24.00 -21.22
N HIS A 283 9.98 23.46 -21.98
CA HIS A 283 11.08 24.25 -22.55
C HIS A 283 10.79 24.71 -23.98
N GLY A 284 9.94 23.98 -24.69
CA GLY A 284 9.49 24.38 -26.02
C GLY A 284 8.72 23.27 -26.72
N MET A 285 8.04 23.66 -27.79
CA MET A 285 7.44 22.77 -28.76
C MET A 285 7.81 23.24 -30.17
N THR A 286 8.20 22.32 -31.04
CA THR A 286 8.46 22.62 -32.46
C THR A 286 7.99 21.43 -33.30
N LYS A 287 7.05 21.64 -34.23
CA LYS A 287 6.62 20.59 -35.18
C LYS A 287 6.21 19.26 -34.53
N GLY A 288 5.46 19.32 -33.43
CA GLY A 288 5.00 18.12 -32.71
C GLY A 288 6.04 17.47 -31.79
N GLU A 289 7.23 18.07 -31.65
CA GLU A 289 8.26 17.67 -30.69
C GLU A 289 8.23 18.60 -29.48
N LEU A 290 8.07 18.04 -28.28
CA LEU A 290 7.98 18.77 -27.01
C LEU A 290 9.17 18.42 -26.12
N THR A 291 9.86 19.41 -25.58
CA THR A 291 10.89 19.21 -24.55
C THR A 291 10.37 19.62 -23.19
N ILE A 292 10.38 18.69 -22.23
CA ILE A 292 9.80 18.85 -20.90
C ILE A 292 10.84 18.45 -19.85
N THR A 293 10.97 19.22 -18.78
CA THR A 293 11.60 18.77 -17.54
C THR A 293 10.53 18.33 -16.56
N SER A 294 10.61 17.10 -16.07
CA SER A 294 9.68 16.54 -15.09
C SER A 294 10.34 16.38 -13.74
N HIS A 295 9.67 16.88 -12.71
CA HIS A 295 10.02 16.72 -11.30
C HIS A 295 9.25 15.58 -10.64
N ARG A 296 8.27 14.98 -11.33
CA ARG A 296 7.54 13.78 -10.89
C ARG A 296 7.76 12.67 -11.90
N TYR A 297 8.07 11.47 -11.44
CA TYR A 297 8.31 10.33 -12.29
C TYR A 297 7.07 9.44 -12.35
N PRO A 298 6.78 8.82 -13.51
CA PRO A 298 6.01 7.59 -13.51
C PRO A 298 6.78 6.51 -12.77
N PHE A 299 6.05 5.66 -12.04
CA PHE A 299 6.62 4.44 -11.48
C PHE A 299 7.02 3.50 -12.61
N CYS A 300 8.30 3.14 -12.69
CA CYS A 300 8.84 2.37 -13.78
C CYS A 300 9.08 0.91 -13.35
N ALA A 301 8.57 -0.04 -14.13
CA ALA A 301 8.82 -1.46 -13.93
C ALA A 301 8.93 -2.17 -15.28
N ALA A 302 10.10 -2.74 -15.53
CA ALA A 302 10.35 -3.64 -16.64
C ALA A 302 10.24 -5.10 -16.19
N GLY A 303 10.27 -6.03 -17.15
CA GLY A 303 10.22 -7.47 -16.90
C GLY A 303 8.97 -8.14 -17.45
N ASP A 304 8.84 -9.42 -17.13
CA ASP A 304 7.78 -10.29 -17.66
C ASP A 304 6.42 -9.96 -17.05
N VAL A 305 5.35 -10.10 -17.83
CA VAL A 305 3.97 -9.88 -17.35
C VAL A 305 3.35 -11.12 -16.73
N ASN A 306 4.02 -12.27 -16.81
CA ASN A 306 3.50 -13.58 -16.47
C ASN A 306 4.40 -14.37 -15.50
N ARG A 307 5.34 -13.70 -14.82
CA ARG A 307 6.24 -14.31 -13.83
C ARG A 307 6.05 -13.66 -12.46
N ASP A 308 5.98 -14.47 -11.42
CA ASP A 308 5.77 -14.03 -10.04
C ASP A 308 6.96 -13.26 -9.46
N ASN A 309 8.14 -13.42 -10.04
CA ASN A 309 9.34 -12.63 -9.73
C ASN A 309 9.42 -11.28 -10.48
N SER A 310 8.31 -10.79 -11.05
CA SER A 310 8.26 -9.52 -11.79
C SER A 310 7.20 -8.58 -11.23
N ILE A 311 7.60 -7.34 -10.91
CA ILE A 311 6.69 -6.26 -10.54
C ILE A 311 5.62 -6.07 -11.62
N ARG A 312 6.03 -6.07 -12.90
CA ARG A 312 5.13 -5.82 -14.02
C ARG A 312 4.02 -6.88 -14.14
N SER A 313 4.28 -8.11 -13.68
CA SER A 313 3.24 -9.15 -13.67
C SER A 313 2.06 -8.78 -12.78
N ALA A 314 2.31 -8.27 -11.58
CA ALA A 314 1.23 -7.82 -10.70
C ALA A 314 0.59 -6.50 -11.17
N MET A 315 1.30 -5.62 -11.88
CA MET A 315 0.67 -4.45 -12.53
C MET A 315 -0.39 -4.85 -13.56
N ALA A 316 -0.31 -6.07 -14.12
CA ALA A 316 -1.31 -6.64 -15.02
C ALA A 316 -2.43 -7.43 -14.30
N LEU A 317 -2.35 -7.60 -12.98
CA LEU A 317 -3.31 -8.32 -12.14
C LEU A 317 -4.13 -7.38 -11.25
N VAL A 318 -3.53 -6.29 -10.78
CA VAL A 318 -4.22 -5.20 -10.06
C VAL A 318 -4.17 -3.93 -10.90
N PRO A 319 -5.13 -3.00 -10.76
CA PRO A 319 -5.20 -1.79 -11.60
C PRO A 319 -4.17 -0.73 -11.18
N PHE A 320 -2.89 -1.10 -11.12
CA PHE A 320 -1.81 -0.23 -10.66
C PHE A 320 -1.63 0.99 -11.57
N ASN A 321 -1.45 0.79 -12.88
CA ASN A 321 -1.30 1.92 -13.81
C ASN A 321 -2.53 2.85 -13.83
N PRO A 322 -3.76 2.33 -13.97
CA PRO A 322 -4.95 3.16 -13.92
C PRO A 322 -5.18 3.90 -12.59
N GLN A 323 -4.70 3.39 -11.45
CA GLN A 323 -5.02 3.98 -10.14
C GLN A 323 -3.86 4.66 -9.42
N LEU A 324 -2.62 4.30 -9.71
CA LEU A 324 -1.43 4.79 -9.02
C LEU A 324 -0.35 5.34 -9.97
N ASN A 325 -0.47 5.19 -11.30
CA ASN A 325 0.63 5.56 -12.19
C ASN A 325 0.14 6.08 -13.55
N ARG A 326 -0.51 7.24 -13.53
CA ARG A 326 -1.07 7.92 -14.71
C ARG A 326 -0.21 9.11 -15.12
N PHE A 327 0.54 8.95 -16.21
CA PHE A 327 1.18 10.06 -16.92
C PHE A 327 0.53 10.20 -18.30
N ILE A 328 -0.47 11.07 -18.40
CA ILE A 328 -1.41 11.10 -19.52
C ILE A 328 -0.95 12.06 -20.62
N LEU A 329 -0.96 11.61 -21.87
CA LEU A 329 -0.84 12.46 -23.05
C LEU A 329 -2.21 12.64 -23.71
N ILE A 330 -2.66 13.88 -23.86
CA ILE A 330 -3.87 14.24 -24.61
C ILE A 330 -3.44 15.07 -25.82
N VAL A 331 -3.87 14.68 -27.03
CA VAL A 331 -3.59 15.44 -28.25
C VAL A 331 -4.90 15.83 -28.93
N THR A 332 -5.05 17.12 -29.21
CA THR A 332 -6.22 17.72 -29.87
C THR A 332 -5.80 18.45 -31.14
N ASN A 333 -6.77 18.78 -32.00
CA ASN A 333 -6.55 19.42 -33.31
C ASN A 333 -5.47 18.72 -34.14
N ALA A 334 -5.56 17.40 -34.21
CA ALA A 334 -4.61 16.53 -34.87
C ALA A 334 -5.23 16.03 -36.20
N PRO A 335 -4.92 16.64 -37.36
CA PRO A 335 -5.66 16.40 -38.61
C PRO A 335 -5.43 15.03 -39.27
N ALA A 336 -4.33 14.33 -38.94
CA ALA A 336 -4.09 12.98 -39.46
C ALA A 336 -4.95 11.95 -38.72
N LYS A 337 -5.20 10.80 -39.36
CA LYS A 337 -6.02 9.73 -38.75
C LYS A 337 -5.29 9.03 -37.59
N SER A 338 -3.98 8.86 -37.71
CA SER A 338 -3.12 8.22 -36.73
C SER A 338 -1.78 8.95 -36.60
N TYR A 339 -1.14 8.74 -35.45
CA TYR A 339 0.10 9.36 -35.07
C TYR A 339 1.02 8.33 -34.41
N LYS A 340 2.30 8.42 -34.72
CA LYS A 340 3.37 7.80 -33.96
C LYS A 340 3.77 8.73 -32.82
N VAL A 341 3.67 8.24 -31.60
CA VAL A 341 4.21 8.90 -30.40
C VAL A 341 5.54 8.24 -30.06
N VAL A 342 6.60 9.04 -30.00
CA VAL A 342 7.95 8.62 -29.61
C VAL A 342 8.27 9.21 -28.25
N TRP A 343 8.72 8.36 -27.32
CA TRP A 343 9.15 8.78 -25.99
C TRP A 343 10.35 7.95 -25.54
N GLY A 344 11.50 8.61 -25.42
CA GLY A 344 12.78 7.92 -25.39
C GLY A 344 13.04 7.16 -26.70
N GLU A 345 13.42 5.90 -26.61
CA GLU A 345 13.67 5.02 -27.76
C GLU A 345 12.43 4.24 -28.23
N THR A 346 11.34 4.31 -27.46
CA THR A 346 10.12 3.54 -27.72
C THR A 346 9.14 4.33 -28.58
N VAL A 347 8.45 3.63 -29.49
CA VAL A 347 7.43 4.19 -30.38
C VAL A 347 6.11 3.43 -30.21
N ARG A 348 5.00 4.17 -30.13
CA ARG A 348 3.63 3.63 -30.17
C ARG A 348 2.78 4.36 -31.20
N THR A 349 1.83 3.66 -31.80
CA THR A 349 0.89 4.26 -32.76
C THR A 349 -0.49 4.35 -32.12
N TYR A 350 -1.13 5.50 -32.28
CA TYR A 350 -2.47 5.77 -31.80
C TYR A 350 -3.31 6.43 -32.88
N THR A 351 -4.62 6.21 -32.85
CA THR A 351 -5.55 7.05 -33.61
C THR A 351 -5.64 8.44 -32.98
N ALA A 352 -6.01 9.44 -33.79
CA ALA A 352 -6.29 10.78 -33.26
C ALA A 352 -7.38 10.75 -32.16
N GLN A 353 -8.35 9.85 -32.27
CA GLN A 353 -9.39 9.67 -31.26
C GLN A 353 -8.84 9.12 -29.93
N GLN A 354 -7.93 8.14 -29.97
CA GLN A 354 -7.27 7.63 -28.76
C GLN A 354 -6.46 8.73 -28.07
N LEU A 355 -5.69 9.50 -28.83
CA LEU A 355 -4.93 10.62 -28.28
C LEU A 355 -5.83 11.73 -27.73
N ALA A 356 -6.95 12.04 -28.37
CA ALA A 356 -7.92 13.01 -27.86
C ALA A 356 -8.59 12.53 -26.55
N GLY A 357 -8.77 11.21 -26.39
CA GLY A 357 -9.28 10.59 -25.16
C GLY A 357 -8.26 10.52 -24.02
N GLY A 358 -6.97 10.68 -24.31
CA GLY A 358 -5.88 10.56 -23.36
C GLY A 358 -5.30 9.15 -23.28
N VAL A 359 -4.00 9.04 -23.50
CA VAL A 359 -3.25 7.76 -23.40
C VAL A 359 -2.29 7.81 -22.22
N ASN A 360 -2.15 6.70 -21.48
CA ASN A 360 -1.24 6.65 -20.34
C ASN A 360 0.16 6.22 -20.79
N LEU A 361 1.06 7.19 -20.90
CA LEU A 361 2.44 6.95 -21.34
C LEU A 361 3.17 5.98 -20.40
N ALA A 362 2.90 6.06 -19.09
CA ALA A 362 3.53 5.19 -18.09
C ALA A 362 3.16 3.71 -18.26
N ASP A 363 2.01 3.40 -18.87
CA ASP A 363 1.54 2.04 -19.13
C ASP A 363 2.05 1.52 -20.50
N ASP A 364 1.94 2.37 -21.53
CA ASP A 364 2.22 1.96 -22.90
C ASP A 364 3.73 1.90 -23.22
N PHE A 365 4.55 2.67 -22.50
CA PHE A 365 6.00 2.81 -22.72
C PHE A 365 6.79 2.21 -21.54
N ILE A 366 6.97 0.90 -21.58
CA ILE A 366 7.64 0.10 -20.52
C ILE A 366 9.07 0.59 -20.26
N VAL A 367 9.82 0.83 -21.33
CA VAL A 367 11.11 1.53 -21.28
C VAL A 367 10.87 2.93 -21.78
N ASN A 368 11.16 3.90 -20.93
CA ASN A 368 10.91 5.32 -21.15
C ASN A 368 12.04 6.15 -20.52
N PRO A 369 12.08 7.47 -20.74
CA PRO A 369 13.16 8.33 -20.25
C PRO A 369 13.38 8.31 -18.72
N PHE A 370 12.41 7.84 -17.94
CA PHE A 370 12.49 7.74 -16.49
C PHE A 370 13.04 6.40 -16.00
N SER A 371 13.16 5.37 -16.86
CA SER A 371 13.54 4.02 -16.44
C SER A 371 14.89 3.97 -15.72
N GLU A 372 15.92 4.61 -16.27
CA GLU A 372 17.26 4.64 -15.65
C GLU A 372 17.33 5.57 -14.43
N PRO A 373 16.81 6.83 -14.47
CA PRO A 373 16.69 7.67 -13.26
C PRO A 373 15.91 7.01 -12.12
N PHE A 374 14.79 6.33 -12.42
CA PHE A 374 14.00 5.59 -11.43
C PHE A 374 14.81 4.48 -10.79
N LYS A 375 15.51 3.67 -11.61
CA LYS A 375 16.35 2.57 -11.14
C LYS A 375 17.42 3.04 -10.14
N LYS A 376 18.06 4.19 -10.40
CA LYS A 376 19.06 4.76 -9.48
C LYS A 376 18.47 5.08 -8.11
N VAL A 377 17.28 5.69 -8.07
CA VAL A 377 16.58 5.97 -6.80
C VAL A 377 16.22 4.66 -6.10
N ASP A 378 15.66 3.70 -6.84
CA ASP A 378 15.24 2.41 -6.31
C ASP A 378 16.41 1.56 -5.75
N GLU A 379 17.60 1.64 -6.35
CA GLU A 379 18.82 1.01 -5.83
C GLU A 379 19.37 1.72 -4.58
N ALA A 380 19.27 3.05 -4.50
CA ALA A 380 19.63 3.82 -3.31
C ALA A 380 18.68 3.49 -2.13
N VAL A 381 17.37 3.40 -2.38
CA VAL A 381 16.36 2.95 -1.41
C VAL A 381 16.69 1.55 -0.89
N ALA A 382 17.01 0.61 -1.78
CA ALA A 382 17.39 -0.75 -1.38
C ALA A 382 18.63 -0.78 -0.48
N SER A 383 19.64 0.01 -0.82
CA SER A 383 20.87 0.14 -0.04
C SER A 383 20.59 0.69 1.37
N LYS A 384 19.75 1.72 1.47
CA LYS A 384 19.29 2.27 2.74
C LYS A 384 18.53 1.24 3.57
N GLN A 385 17.51 0.58 2.99
CA GLN A 385 16.70 -0.38 3.74
C GLN A 385 17.50 -1.62 4.18
N ASN A 386 18.49 -2.06 3.40
CA ASN A 386 19.44 -3.09 3.83
C ASN A 386 20.22 -2.66 5.08
N TYR A 387 20.69 -1.40 5.12
CA TYR A 387 21.35 -0.84 6.30
C TYR A 387 20.38 -0.74 7.50
N GLU A 388 19.13 -0.33 7.29
CA GLU A 388 18.11 -0.24 8.36
C GLU A 388 17.88 -1.60 9.03
N THR A 389 17.82 -2.71 8.27
CA THR A 389 17.75 -4.07 8.86
C THR A 389 18.99 -4.36 9.71
N ARG A 390 20.20 -4.08 9.21
CA ARG A 390 21.44 -4.28 9.97
C ARG A 390 21.45 -3.43 11.25
N GLN A 391 21.07 -2.16 11.14
CA GLN A 391 21.03 -1.22 12.26
C GLN A 391 20.16 -1.76 13.39
N VAL A 392 18.91 -2.10 13.09
CA VAL A 392 17.98 -2.54 14.13
C VAL A 392 18.32 -3.96 14.57
N LYS A 393 18.38 -4.94 13.67
CA LYS A 393 18.52 -6.35 14.07
C LYS A 393 19.88 -6.73 14.62
N MET A 394 20.95 -6.13 14.11
CA MET A 394 22.31 -6.53 14.48
C MET A 394 22.95 -5.56 15.46
N LEU A 395 22.82 -4.25 15.28
CA LEU A 395 23.55 -3.29 16.11
C LEU A 395 22.79 -2.96 17.39
N PHE A 396 21.49 -2.68 17.32
CA PHE A 396 20.70 -2.37 18.52
C PHE A 396 20.52 -3.62 19.40
N HIS A 397 20.30 -4.77 18.78
CA HIS A 397 20.11 -6.06 19.48
C HIS A 397 21.39 -6.90 19.58
N GLY A 398 22.55 -6.32 19.23
CA GLY A 398 23.86 -6.96 19.34
C GLY A 398 24.70 -6.47 20.51
N ASP A 399 26.00 -6.77 20.47
CA ASP A 399 26.93 -6.42 21.54
C ASP A 399 27.06 -4.89 21.70
N GLU A 400 27.07 -4.14 20.60
CA GLU A 400 27.19 -2.68 20.61
C GLU A 400 26.01 -2.04 21.36
N GLY A 401 24.78 -2.39 20.99
CA GLY A 401 23.58 -1.89 21.65
C GLY A 401 23.45 -2.34 23.10
N ARG A 402 23.95 -3.54 23.44
CA ARG A 402 24.00 -4.03 24.83
C ARG A 402 24.99 -3.26 25.69
N VAL A 403 26.12 -2.84 25.13
CA VAL A 403 27.15 -2.05 25.82
C VAL A 403 26.70 -0.61 26.01
N ASP A 404 26.29 0.06 24.93
CA ASP A 404 25.84 1.45 24.95
C ASP A 404 24.83 1.70 23.82
N MET A 405 23.56 1.52 24.16
CA MET A 405 22.45 1.75 23.23
C MET A 405 22.45 3.21 22.70
N PRO A 406 22.44 4.27 23.54
CA PRO A 406 22.50 5.66 23.06
C PRO A 406 23.64 5.95 22.08
N ALA A 407 24.87 5.52 22.37
CA ALA A 407 26.01 5.75 21.48
C ALA A 407 25.88 4.96 20.17
N THR A 408 25.41 3.71 20.23
CA THR A 408 25.16 2.88 19.05
C THR A 408 24.12 3.53 18.13
N ILE A 409 23.04 4.07 18.68
CA ILE A 409 22.03 4.79 17.90
C ILE A 409 22.61 6.04 17.27
N ALA A 410 23.30 6.89 18.04
CA ALA A 410 23.85 8.14 17.52
C ALA A 410 24.83 7.89 16.36
N LEU A 411 25.70 6.89 16.49
CA LEU A 411 26.64 6.52 15.43
C LEU A 411 25.92 5.95 14.20
N THR A 412 24.96 5.05 14.40
CA THR A 412 24.29 4.38 13.29
C THR A 412 23.32 5.27 12.54
N GLU A 413 22.67 6.24 13.20
CA GLU A 413 21.88 7.26 12.51
C GLU A 413 22.75 8.13 11.60
N LYS A 414 23.94 8.54 12.06
CA LYS A 414 24.91 9.27 11.23
C LYS A 414 25.36 8.47 9.99
N VAL A 415 25.42 7.14 10.11
CA VAL A 415 25.71 6.27 8.96
C VAL A 415 24.48 6.15 8.05
N ARG A 416 23.27 6.04 8.61
CA ARG A 416 22.01 6.00 7.87
C ARG A 416 21.79 7.27 7.05
N GLU A 417 22.13 8.44 7.58
CA GLU A 417 22.04 9.74 6.90
C GLU A 417 22.74 9.73 5.53
N LYS A 418 23.91 9.08 5.42
CA LYS A 418 24.61 8.95 4.12
C LYS A 418 23.79 8.20 3.07
N TYR A 419 22.99 7.22 3.48
CA TYR A 419 22.11 6.50 2.56
C TYR A 419 20.86 7.31 2.22
N VAL A 420 20.39 8.20 3.11
CA VAL A 420 19.34 9.17 2.79
C VAL A 420 19.84 10.17 1.74
N GLU A 421 21.04 10.73 1.95
CA GLU A 421 21.69 11.63 0.98
C GLU A 421 21.89 10.95 -0.39
N GLN A 422 22.14 9.64 -0.43
CA GLN A 422 22.23 8.90 -1.70
C GLN A 422 20.91 8.88 -2.47
N ILE A 423 19.77 8.77 -1.77
CA ILE A 423 18.44 8.83 -2.40
C ILE A 423 18.18 10.23 -2.94
N GLU A 424 18.47 11.26 -2.13
CA GLU A 424 18.32 12.67 -2.53
C GLU A 424 19.17 13.01 -3.76
N ASN A 425 20.42 12.54 -3.79
CA ASN A 425 21.32 12.75 -4.94
C ASN A 425 20.92 11.93 -6.17
N ALA A 426 20.31 10.76 -5.99
CA ALA A 426 19.84 9.92 -7.10
C ALA A 426 18.58 10.50 -7.78
N PHE A 427 17.73 11.17 -7.01
CA PHE A 427 16.50 11.77 -7.52
C PHE A 427 16.76 13.14 -8.13
N THR A 428 16.72 13.23 -9.46
CA THR A 428 17.05 14.46 -10.22
C THR A 428 16.00 14.72 -11.29
N PRO A 429 15.57 15.97 -11.55
CA PRO A 429 14.59 16.24 -12.59
C PRO A 429 15.00 15.66 -13.94
N VAL A 430 14.07 15.00 -14.63
CA VAL A 430 14.34 14.33 -15.91
C VAL A 430 13.90 15.24 -17.05
N THR A 431 14.84 15.66 -17.89
CA THR A 431 14.54 16.35 -19.15
C THR A 431 14.34 15.32 -20.25
N HIS A 432 13.19 15.33 -20.90
CA HIS A 432 12.79 14.35 -21.90
C HIS A 432 12.02 15.00 -23.05
N THR A 433 11.90 14.24 -24.13
CA THR A 433 11.23 14.67 -25.35
C THR A 433 10.09 13.72 -25.72
N ILE A 434 8.92 14.27 -26.05
CA ILE A 434 7.80 13.55 -26.65
C ILE A 434 7.64 14.03 -28.08
N ARG A 435 7.66 13.13 -29.07
CA ARG A 435 7.42 13.46 -30.48
C ARG A 435 6.12 12.87 -30.98
N ILE A 436 5.28 13.68 -31.59
CA ILE A 436 3.98 13.30 -32.15
C ILE A 436 4.05 13.50 -33.66
N VAL A 437 4.16 12.39 -34.41
CA VAL A 437 4.41 12.41 -35.85
C VAL A 437 3.21 11.84 -36.59
N PRO A 438 2.60 12.57 -37.55
CA PRO A 438 1.50 12.03 -38.35
C PRO A 438 1.97 10.80 -39.13
N GLU A 439 1.14 9.77 -39.17
CA GLU A 439 1.37 8.63 -40.06
C GLU A 439 0.91 9.02 -41.48
N GLN A 440 1.71 8.66 -42.49
CA GLN A 440 1.44 8.97 -43.89
C GLN A 440 0.34 8.10 -44.47
#